data_AF-A0A8H5F6Q9-F1
#
_entry.id   AF-A0A8H5F6Q9-F1
#
_cell.length_a   1.000
_cell.length_b   1.000
_cell.length_c   1.000
_cell.angle_alpha   90.00
_cell.angle_beta   90.00
_cell.angle_gamma   90.00
#
_symmetry.space_group_name_H-M   'P 1'
#
loop_
_entity.id
_entity.type
_entity.pdbx_description
1 polymer ?
#
loop_
_entity_poly.entity_id
_entity_poly.type
_entity_poly.pdbx_seq_one_letter_code
_entity_poly.pdbx_strand_id
1 'polypeptide(L)'
;MTMYSFEIPTTATISFSEFCHDQSDRQDYVSRLPEVTQARANIRATLKEMKATENGGKDYLTLVKLLEEYLPQIQGVMDCVTHDKIGFKSEPIFSWKSTLSSNILKSSRISLPGLHADYAFTLLIYGYALSNLAWSMVEGLGAYEQDRAISDELRKHKDKELNVAVDHLCKASGIFAYIADTVLPAWDVNRTDGPPGFNRPPELIREVNTALSKMVLADAQTLAIRRLQSKSAYESNIAPGPPLPLSHPSPSLLAKLHLECASLYASSRSLIKSVGASKSGDNTAIVSDLRKHLADETALHNALAHKWLGVFAGEKGGSEKGGEAVAFLIWAKKELEELKDSGKIALGKGEKEKHDRRKAKLSDEITSTSLFLKQYKQMNDSVHFQPVPPQSELQRVIPAGTLARKTTPYTPPQPCFGPNSIEYLRRKTEELKAKDDTKDGAGPQGPPPKESPHVGKYSGAGAYF
;
A
#
# COMPACT_ATOMS: atom_id res chain seq x y z
N MET A 1 -9.77 -3.43 -14.04
CA MET A 1 -10.01 -3.04 -12.63
C MET A 1 -10.64 -1.67 -12.46
N THR A 2 -11.41 -1.52 -11.38
CA THR A 2 -11.71 -0.23 -10.74
C THR A 2 -11.20 -0.31 -9.31
N MET A 3 -10.05 0.30 -9.02
CA MET A 3 -9.52 0.31 -7.66
C MET A 3 -10.12 1.42 -6.81
N TYR A 4 -9.99 1.27 -5.48
CA TYR A 4 -10.49 2.24 -4.53
C TYR A 4 -9.71 3.56 -4.62
N SER A 5 -10.43 4.66 -4.85
CA SER A 5 -9.87 6.00 -4.82
C SER A 5 -9.98 6.56 -3.41
N PHE A 6 -8.85 6.76 -2.75
CA PHE A 6 -8.83 7.33 -1.40
C PHE A 6 -9.16 8.82 -1.45
N GLU A 7 -10.07 9.27 -0.59
CA GLU A 7 -10.21 10.69 -0.29
C GLU A 7 -9.04 11.11 0.61
N ILE A 8 -8.36 12.19 0.25
CA ILE A 8 -7.21 12.67 1.03
C ILE A 8 -7.73 13.59 2.16
N PRO A 9 -7.42 13.29 3.43
CA PRO A 9 -7.85 14.12 4.56
C PRO A 9 -7.17 15.50 4.54
N THR A 10 -7.81 16.50 5.15
CA THR A 10 -7.26 17.85 5.30
C THR A 10 -6.97 18.17 6.75
N THR A 11 -6.00 19.06 7.01
CA THR A 11 -5.58 19.47 8.35
C THR A 11 -5.72 20.97 8.61
N ALA A 12 -5.75 21.35 9.88
CA ALA A 12 -5.68 22.75 10.32
C ALA A 12 -4.25 23.29 10.32
N THR A 13 -4.14 24.61 10.41
CA THR A 13 -2.85 25.29 10.63
C THR A 13 -2.33 24.95 12.02
N ILE A 14 -1.02 24.80 12.15
CA ILE A 14 -0.34 24.68 13.44
C ILE A 14 1.03 25.35 13.34
N SER A 15 1.58 25.81 14.45
CA SER A 15 2.94 26.33 14.54
C SER A 15 3.67 25.60 15.66
N PHE A 16 4.76 24.90 15.33
CA PHE A 16 5.52 24.15 16.33
C PHE A 16 6.15 25.06 17.37
N SER A 17 6.54 26.29 17.00
CA SER A 17 7.11 27.26 17.93
C SER A 17 6.13 27.76 19.01
N GLU A 18 4.82 27.63 18.78
CA GLU A 18 3.78 28.04 19.74
C GLU A 18 3.68 27.09 20.94
N PHE A 19 3.84 25.79 20.71
CA PHE A 19 3.70 24.77 21.76
C PHE A 19 5.00 24.06 22.12
N CYS A 20 6.04 24.07 21.28
CA CYS A 20 7.36 23.55 21.63
C CYS A 20 8.23 24.63 22.27
N HIS A 21 9.14 24.22 23.15
CA HIS A 21 10.26 25.03 23.60
C HIS A 21 11.54 24.21 23.62
N ASP A 22 12.63 24.82 23.21
CA ASP A 22 13.94 24.18 23.20
C ASP A 22 14.51 24.14 24.62
N GLN A 23 14.84 22.94 25.08
CA GLN A 23 15.43 22.67 26.40
C GLN A 23 16.90 22.27 26.29
N SER A 24 17.46 22.22 25.09
CA SER A 24 18.87 21.89 24.89
C SER A 24 19.78 22.98 25.45
N ASP A 25 20.93 22.57 25.98
CA ASP A 25 21.90 23.45 26.63
C ASP A 25 22.37 24.61 25.74
N ARG A 26 22.33 24.41 24.42
CA ARG A 26 22.80 25.36 23.40
C ARG A 26 21.67 26.00 22.58
N GLN A 27 20.41 25.68 22.88
CA GLN A 27 19.26 26.13 22.08
C GLN A 27 19.41 25.77 20.58
N ASP A 28 19.91 24.56 20.31
CA ASP A 28 20.28 24.07 18.98
C ASP A 28 19.07 23.89 18.02
N TYR A 29 17.84 23.84 18.56
CA TYR A 29 16.63 23.42 17.85
C TYR A 29 15.61 24.55 17.63
N VAL A 30 15.81 25.74 18.21
CA VAL A 30 14.90 26.89 18.04
C VAL A 30 14.68 27.24 16.56
N SER A 31 15.74 27.20 15.74
CA SER A 31 15.66 27.47 14.29
C SER A 31 14.97 26.36 13.49
N ARG A 32 14.89 25.13 14.03
CA ARG A 32 14.26 23.97 13.37
C ARG A 32 12.75 23.99 13.48
N LEU A 33 12.17 24.54 14.55
CA LEU A 33 10.72 24.57 14.75
C LEU A 33 9.95 25.34 13.65
N PRO A 34 10.45 26.51 13.16
CA PRO A 34 9.89 27.17 11.98
C PRO A 34 9.99 26.33 10.70
N GLU A 35 11.10 25.61 10.49
CA GLU A 35 11.28 24.74 9.31
C GLU A 35 10.22 23.62 9.29
N VAL A 36 10.04 22.92 10.42
CA VAL A 36 9.01 21.89 10.60
C VAL A 36 7.61 22.45 10.34
N THR A 37 7.35 23.67 10.83
CA THR A 37 6.08 24.38 10.62
C THR A 37 5.85 24.67 9.13
N GLN A 38 6.89 25.13 8.42
CA GLN A 38 6.81 25.44 7.00
C GLN A 38 6.57 24.18 6.16
N ALA A 39 7.29 23.09 6.43
CA ALA A 39 7.12 21.82 5.72
C ALA A 39 5.69 21.28 5.88
N ARG A 40 5.14 21.32 7.10
CA ARG A 40 3.75 20.95 7.36
C ARG A 40 2.75 21.90 6.68
N ALA A 41 3.04 23.20 6.63
CA ALA A 41 2.21 24.19 5.96
C ALA A 41 2.13 23.95 4.45
N ASN A 42 3.24 23.54 3.82
CA ASN A 42 3.28 23.16 2.40
C ASN A 42 2.36 21.97 2.12
N ILE A 43 2.44 20.90 2.92
CA ILE A 43 1.51 19.76 2.82
C ILE A 43 0.07 20.24 2.91
N ARG A 44 -0.27 21.03 3.93
CA ARG A 44 -1.62 21.56 4.11
C ARG A 44 -2.11 22.38 2.90
N ALA A 45 -1.24 23.19 2.30
CA ALA A 45 -1.57 23.98 1.13
C ALA A 45 -1.96 23.07 -0.06
N THR A 46 -1.13 22.08 -0.36
CA THR A 46 -1.38 21.07 -1.40
C THR A 46 -2.66 20.27 -1.12
N LEU A 47 -2.89 19.86 0.14
CA LEU A 47 -4.12 19.16 0.53
C LEU A 47 -5.38 19.99 0.30
N LYS A 48 -5.32 21.30 0.54
CA LYS A 48 -6.44 22.21 0.27
C LYS A 48 -6.70 22.38 -1.21
N GLU A 49 -5.63 22.55 -2.00
CA GLU A 49 -5.71 22.64 -3.45
C GLU A 49 -6.33 21.37 -4.04
N MET A 50 -5.83 20.19 -3.67
CA MET A 50 -6.37 18.90 -4.11
C MET A 50 -7.82 18.66 -3.69
N LYS A 51 -8.30 19.32 -2.64
CA LYS A 51 -9.71 19.28 -2.27
C LYS A 51 -10.57 20.18 -3.16
N ALA A 52 -10.05 21.33 -3.59
CA ALA A 52 -10.74 22.24 -4.50
C ALA A 52 -10.77 21.71 -5.94
N THR A 53 -9.80 20.89 -6.33
CA THR A 53 -9.75 20.26 -7.65
C THR A 53 -10.72 19.08 -7.73
N GLU A 54 -11.85 19.26 -8.43
CA GLU A 54 -12.88 18.22 -8.54
C GLU A 54 -12.60 17.15 -9.62
N ASN A 55 -11.73 17.40 -10.60
CA ASN A 55 -11.52 16.47 -11.73
C ASN A 55 -10.04 16.25 -12.10
N GLY A 56 -9.57 14.99 -12.03
CA GLY A 56 -8.47 14.40 -12.82
C GLY A 56 -7.04 14.97 -12.70
N GLY A 57 -6.85 16.19 -12.20
CA GLY A 57 -5.58 16.93 -12.19
C GLY A 57 -4.94 17.02 -10.81
N LYS A 58 -5.20 16.07 -9.91
CA LYS A 58 -4.59 16.07 -8.58
C LYS A 58 -3.14 15.62 -8.70
N ASP A 59 -2.21 16.49 -8.32
CA ASP A 59 -0.78 16.20 -8.34
C ASP A 59 -0.35 15.40 -7.10
N TYR A 60 -0.58 14.08 -7.16
CA TYR A 60 -0.17 13.16 -6.10
C TYR A 60 1.35 13.05 -5.97
N LEU A 61 2.10 13.31 -7.04
CA LEU A 61 3.57 13.23 -7.01
C LEU A 61 4.15 14.37 -6.17
N THR A 62 3.65 15.59 -6.34
CA THR A 62 4.05 16.72 -5.50
C THR A 62 3.69 16.47 -4.03
N LEU A 63 2.50 15.93 -3.75
CA LEU A 63 2.12 15.56 -2.38
C LEU A 63 3.08 14.51 -1.78
N VAL A 64 3.44 13.47 -2.54
CA VAL A 64 4.41 12.44 -2.10
C VAL A 64 5.75 13.07 -1.72
N LYS A 65 6.29 13.98 -2.55
CA LYS A 65 7.57 14.65 -2.28
C LYS A 65 7.52 15.48 -1.00
N LEU A 66 6.44 16.24 -0.79
CA LEU A 66 6.27 17.05 0.42
C LEU A 66 6.15 16.19 1.69
N LEU A 67 5.52 15.02 1.59
CA LEU A 67 5.45 14.07 2.71
C LEU A 67 6.83 13.48 3.02
N GLU A 68 7.61 13.11 1.99
CA GLU A 68 8.98 12.64 2.14
C GLU A 68 9.91 13.70 2.76
N GLU A 69 9.64 15.00 2.52
CA GLU A 69 10.36 16.12 3.14
C GLU A 69 9.97 16.34 4.62
N TYR A 70 8.68 16.17 4.96
CA TYR A 70 8.18 16.44 6.31
C TYR A 70 8.40 15.30 7.30
N LEU A 71 8.27 14.04 6.86
CA LEU A 71 8.44 12.86 7.72
C LEU A 71 9.73 12.86 8.55
N PRO A 72 10.93 13.10 7.98
CA PRO A 72 12.16 13.16 8.79
C PRO A 72 12.19 14.35 9.77
N GLN A 73 11.44 15.43 9.49
CA GLN A 73 11.35 16.60 10.36
C GLN A 73 10.50 16.34 11.60
N ILE A 74 9.29 15.77 11.42
CA ILE A 74 8.42 15.43 12.56
C ILE A 74 9.06 14.34 13.43
N GLN A 75 9.79 13.40 12.83
CA GLN A 75 10.56 12.42 13.58
C GLN A 75 11.69 13.06 14.39
N GLY A 76 12.40 14.05 13.83
CA GLY A 76 13.39 14.83 14.59
C GLY A 76 12.79 15.53 15.81
N VAL A 77 11.57 16.09 15.68
CA VAL A 77 10.85 16.65 16.84
C VAL A 77 10.51 15.56 17.84
N MET A 78 9.97 14.42 17.41
CA MET A 78 9.61 13.31 18.29
C MET A 78 10.83 12.77 19.05
N ASP A 79 11.95 12.54 18.37
CA ASP A 79 13.20 12.06 18.98
C ASP A 79 13.76 13.09 19.97
N CYS A 80 13.72 14.38 19.64
CA CYS A 80 14.10 15.43 20.58
C CYS A 80 13.21 15.46 21.82
N VAL A 81 11.89 15.23 21.67
CA VAL A 81 10.96 15.16 22.81
C VAL A 81 11.25 13.94 23.68
N THR A 82 11.51 12.78 23.08
CA THR A 82 11.85 11.55 23.83
C THR A 82 13.17 11.65 24.61
N HIS A 83 14.08 12.54 24.20
CA HIS A 83 15.37 12.77 24.87
C HIS A 83 15.42 14.10 25.64
N ASP A 84 14.27 14.70 25.96
CA ASP A 84 14.15 15.94 26.73
C ASP A 84 14.97 17.12 26.16
N LYS A 85 15.14 17.15 24.83
CA LYS A 85 15.79 18.26 24.12
C LYS A 85 14.79 19.31 23.67
N ILE A 86 13.54 18.91 23.42
CA ILE A 86 12.42 19.80 23.15
C ILE A 86 11.31 19.44 24.13
N GLY A 87 10.80 20.43 24.85
CA GLY A 87 9.64 20.28 25.73
C GLY A 87 8.38 20.93 25.18
N PHE A 88 7.26 20.70 25.86
CA PHE A 88 5.97 21.29 25.51
C PHE A 88 5.56 22.40 26.49
N LYS A 89 5.23 23.58 25.97
CA LYS A 89 4.55 24.66 26.69
C LYS A 89 3.07 24.32 26.96
N SER A 90 2.47 23.57 26.04
CA SER A 90 1.09 23.09 26.10
C SER A 90 0.96 21.79 25.29
N GLU A 91 -0.06 20.97 25.58
CA GLU A 91 -0.28 19.70 24.85
C GLU A 91 -0.56 20.01 23.36
N PRO A 92 0.22 19.44 22.41
CA PRO A 92 -0.01 19.69 21.00
C PRO A 92 -1.31 19.02 20.55
N ILE A 93 -2.19 19.78 19.90
CA ILE A 93 -3.47 19.28 19.38
C ILE A 93 -3.51 19.49 17.86
N PHE A 94 -3.61 18.39 17.12
CA PHE A 94 -3.68 18.37 15.67
C PHE A 94 -5.10 18.14 15.21
N SER A 95 -5.59 18.97 14.29
CA SER A 95 -6.96 18.87 13.79
C SER A 95 -6.99 18.27 12.39
N TRP A 96 -7.60 17.08 12.24
CA TRP A 96 -7.66 16.31 11.00
C TRP A 96 -9.09 15.97 10.60
N LYS A 97 -9.37 15.86 9.29
CA LYS A 97 -10.66 15.33 8.81
C LYS A 97 -10.57 13.81 8.64
N SER A 98 -11.56 13.09 9.14
CA SER A 98 -11.75 11.67 8.80
C SER A 98 -12.41 11.55 7.42
N THR A 99 -11.96 10.56 6.66
CA THR A 99 -12.35 10.18 5.29
C THR A 99 -12.95 8.78 5.24
N LEU A 100 -12.69 7.94 6.24
CA LEU A 100 -13.25 6.59 6.35
C LEU A 100 -14.44 6.51 7.30
N SER A 101 -14.72 7.53 8.12
CA SER A 101 -15.90 7.56 8.98
C SER A 101 -17.19 7.73 8.16
N SER A 102 -18.22 6.93 8.46
CA SER A 102 -19.53 7.01 7.80
C SER A 102 -20.46 8.08 8.37
N ASN A 103 -19.97 8.95 9.28
CA ASN A 103 -20.79 9.99 9.88
C ASN A 103 -21.38 10.94 8.83
N ILE A 104 -22.71 11.12 8.91
CA ILE A 104 -23.55 11.87 7.95
C ILE A 104 -23.11 13.34 7.85
N LEU A 105 -22.50 13.89 8.91
CA LEU A 105 -21.79 15.16 8.88
C LEU A 105 -20.36 14.94 8.38
N LYS A 106 -20.18 14.75 7.07
CA LYS A 106 -18.91 14.51 6.34
C LYS A 106 -17.82 15.62 6.50
N SER A 107 -17.77 16.38 7.58
CA SER A 107 -16.99 17.64 7.61
C SER A 107 -16.46 18.11 8.97
N SER A 108 -16.82 17.52 10.11
CA SER A 108 -16.24 17.95 11.38
C SER A 108 -14.77 17.50 11.48
N ARG A 109 -13.88 18.44 11.79
CA ARG A 109 -12.49 18.10 12.08
C ARG A 109 -12.43 17.47 13.47
N ILE A 110 -11.58 16.47 13.62
CA ILE A 110 -11.32 15.77 14.87
C ILE A 110 -10.02 16.32 15.44
N SER A 111 -10.06 16.74 16.70
CA SER A 111 -8.89 17.19 17.44
C SER A 111 -8.19 15.98 18.05
N LEU A 112 -6.94 15.77 17.67
CA LEU A 112 -6.12 14.64 18.03
C LEU A 112 -4.87 15.12 18.77
N PRO A 113 -4.73 14.81 20.05
CA PRO A 113 -3.58 15.23 20.84
C PRO A 113 -2.33 14.39 20.56
N GLY A 114 -1.15 15.02 20.67
CA GLY A 114 0.16 14.40 20.61
C GLY A 114 0.78 14.34 19.21
N LEU A 115 2.11 14.34 19.15
CA LEU A 115 2.87 14.27 17.89
C LEU A 115 2.61 12.97 17.10
N HIS A 116 2.35 11.86 17.80
CA HIS A 116 2.00 10.58 17.19
C HIS A 116 0.74 10.67 16.32
N ALA A 117 -0.21 11.54 16.68
CA ALA A 117 -1.40 11.77 15.86
C ALA A 117 -1.05 12.35 14.49
N ASP A 118 -0.21 13.39 14.47
CA ASP A 118 0.21 14.04 13.23
C ASP A 118 1.09 13.11 12.38
N TYR A 119 1.99 12.37 13.02
CA TYR A 119 2.84 11.39 12.35
C TYR A 119 2.02 10.26 11.71
N ALA A 120 1.08 9.68 12.45
CA ALA A 120 0.21 8.62 11.93
C ALA A 120 -0.66 9.09 10.76
N PHE A 121 -1.26 10.29 10.85
CA PHE A 121 -2.03 10.87 9.74
C PHE A 121 -1.16 11.21 8.53
N THR A 122 0.06 11.70 8.75
CA THR A 122 1.01 11.99 7.66
C THR A 122 1.36 10.71 6.90
N LEU A 123 1.68 9.62 7.61
CA LEU A 123 1.93 8.31 7.00
C LEU A 123 0.69 7.74 6.30
N LEU A 124 -0.50 7.91 6.89
CA LEU A 124 -1.76 7.48 6.27
C LEU A 124 -1.96 8.18 4.90
N ILE A 125 -1.78 9.50 4.87
CA ILE A 125 -1.86 10.30 3.65
C ILE A 125 -0.81 9.86 2.64
N TYR A 126 0.38 9.48 3.11
CA TYR A 126 1.42 8.98 2.25
C TYR A 126 1.02 7.67 1.57
N GLY A 127 0.44 6.72 2.32
CA GLY A 127 -0.14 5.50 1.76
C GLY A 127 -1.28 5.80 0.76
N TYR A 128 -2.16 6.74 1.06
CA TYR A 128 -3.24 7.15 0.14
C TYR A 128 -2.71 7.82 -1.14
N ALA A 129 -1.73 8.71 -1.02
CA ALA A 129 -1.14 9.43 -2.13
C ALA A 129 -0.41 8.48 -3.09
N LEU A 130 0.37 7.52 -2.55
CA LEU A 130 1.01 6.48 -3.36
C LEU A 130 -0.01 5.59 -4.07
N SER A 131 -1.09 5.21 -3.38
CA SER A 131 -2.16 4.39 -3.98
C SER A 131 -2.86 5.14 -5.12
N ASN A 132 -3.23 6.40 -4.89
CA ASN A 132 -3.89 7.23 -5.90
C ASN A 132 -2.94 7.62 -7.05
N LEU A 133 -1.65 7.79 -6.80
CA LEU A 133 -0.63 8.01 -7.83
C LEU A 133 -0.53 6.79 -8.74
N ALA A 134 -0.45 5.58 -8.17
CA ALA A 134 -0.50 4.34 -8.93
C ALA A 134 -1.77 4.26 -9.80
N TRP A 135 -2.92 4.72 -9.27
CA TRP A 135 -4.16 4.79 -10.05
C TRP A 135 -4.11 5.75 -11.21
N SER A 136 -3.61 6.95 -11.00
CA SER A 136 -3.44 7.94 -12.06
C SER A 136 -2.54 7.42 -13.18
N MET A 137 -1.44 6.73 -12.82
CA MET A 137 -0.56 6.07 -13.80
C MET A 137 -1.28 4.98 -14.59
N VAL A 138 -1.98 4.08 -13.91
CA VAL A 138 -2.72 2.96 -14.54
C VAL A 138 -3.85 3.46 -15.44
N GLU A 139 -4.52 4.54 -15.06
CA GLU A 139 -5.54 5.19 -15.88
C GLU A 139 -4.93 5.80 -17.14
N GLY A 140 -3.79 6.50 -17.02
CA GLY A 140 -3.05 7.06 -18.15
C GLY A 140 -2.52 6.00 -19.13
N LEU A 141 -2.18 4.81 -18.64
CA LEU A 141 -1.74 3.70 -19.50
C LEU A 141 -2.83 3.20 -20.45
N GLY A 142 -4.12 3.29 -20.06
CA GLY A 142 -5.23 2.71 -20.80
C GLY A 142 -5.12 1.19 -20.94
N ALA A 143 -5.94 0.56 -21.78
CA ALA A 143 -5.85 -0.87 -22.10
C ALA A 143 -4.84 -1.13 -23.24
N TYR A 144 -3.58 -0.75 -23.04
CA TYR A 144 -2.55 -0.81 -24.08
C TYR A 144 -2.26 -2.22 -24.59
N GLU A 145 -2.49 -3.23 -23.76
CA GLU A 145 -2.40 -4.64 -24.12
C GLU A 145 -3.48 -5.09 -25.13
N GLN A 146 -4.53 -4.29 -25.32
CA GLN A 146 -5.59 -4.51 -26.31
C GLN A 146 -5.37 -3.73 -27.61
N ASP A 147 -4.34 -2.87 -27.68
CA ASP A 147 -4.02 -2.11 -28.88
C ASP A 147 -3.32 -2.99 -29.91
N ARG A 148 -3.98 -3.25 -31.05
CA ARG A 148 -3.45 -4.08 -32.13
C ARG A 148 -2.26 -3.43 -32.86
N ALA A 149 -2.12 -2.12 -32.78
CA ALA A 149 -1.09 -1.36 -33.48
C ALA A 149 0.15 -1.05 -32.60
N ILE A 150 0.15 -1.48 -31.33
CA ILE A 150 1.27 -1.21 -30.43
C ILE A 150 2.54 -1.96 -30.88
N SER A 151 3.68 -1.27 -30.89
CA SER A 151 4.98 -1.92 -31.09
C SER A 151 5.42 -2.68 -29.84
N ASP A 152 6.28 -3.69 -30.00
CA ASP A 152 6.78 -4.46 -28.84
C ASP A 152 7.62 -3.58 -27.90
N GLU A 153 8.40 -2.63 -28.44
CA GLU A 153 9.14 -1.62 -27.66
C GLU A 153 8.20 -0.77 -26.80
N LEU A 154 7.13 -0.23 -27.39
CA LEU A 154 6.17 0.61 -26.67
C LEU A 154 5.40 -0.19 -25.62
N ARG A 155 5.01 -1.44 -25.93
CA ARG A 155 4.37 -2.35 -24.99
C ARG A 155 5.28 -2.64 -23.79
N LYS A 156 6.55 -2.96 -24.03
CA LYS A 156 7.56 -3.17 -22.98
C LYS A 156 7.80 -1.91 -22.13
N HIS A 157 7.74 -0.72 -22.74
CA HIS A 157 7.83 0.54 -22.00
C HIS A 157 6.63 0.71 -21.06
N LYS A 158 5.41 0.50 -21.55
CA LYS A 158 4.19 0.54 -20.73
C LYS A 158 4.15 -0.55 -19.65
N ASP A 159 4.71 -1.73 -19.91
CA ASP A 159 4.89 -2.76 -18.87
C ASP A 159 5.82 -2.30 -17.75
N LYS A 160 6.85 -1.49 -18.05
CA LYS A 160 7.74 -0.89 -17.03
C LYS A 160 7.00 0.14 -16.19
N GLU A 161 6.24 1.03 -16.81
CA GLU A 161 5.39 1.99 -16.09
C GLU A 161 4.36 1.29 -15.19
N LEU A 162 3.76 0.20 -15.67
CA LEU A 162 2.85 -0.63 -14.88
C LEU A 162 3.54 -1.25 -13.66
N ASN A 163 4.80 -1.70 -13.78
CA ASN A 163 5.58 -2.17 -12.63
C ASN A 163 5.87 -1.05 -11.64
N VAL A 164 6.14 0.18 -12.11
CA VAL A 164 6.32 1.32 -11.21
C VAL A 164 5.05 1.55 -10.38
N ALA A 165 3.85 1.47 -10.98
CA ALA A 165 2.60 1.54 -10.23
C ALA A 165 2.45 0.40 -9.19
N VAL A 166 2.87 -0.82 -9.53
CA VAL A 166 2.94 -1.96 -8.59
C VAL A 166 3.85 -1.64 -7.40
N ASP A 167 5.00 -1.04 -7.63
CA ASP A 167 5.97 -0.72 -6.57
C ASP A 167 5.42 0.35 -5.60
N HIS A 168 4.70 1.35 -6.13
CA HIS A 168 4.00 2.35 -5.30
C HIS A 168 2.96 1.70 -4.37
N LEU A 169 2.18 0.74 -4.87
CA LEU A 169 1.20 -0.01 -4.06
C LEU A 169 1.89 -0.91 -3.02
N CYS A 170 2.98 -1.59 -3.38
CA CYS A 170 3.74 -2.41 -2.43
C CYS A 170 4.32 -1.56 -1.29
N LYS A 171 4.80 -0.34 -1.60
CA LYS A 171 5.26 0.65 -0.61
C LYS A 171 4.12 1.16 0.26
N ALA A 172 2.97 1.50 -0.32
CA ALA A 172 1.78 1.91 0.42
C ALA A 172 1.29 0.82 1.38
N SER A 173 1.25 -0.44 0.94
CA SER A 173 0.94 -1.60 1.79
C SER A 173 1.88 -1.67 3.00
N GLY A 174 3.18 -1.42 2.80
CA GLY A 174 4.18 -1.40 3.86
C GLY A 174 4.01 -0.27 4.86
N ILE A 175 3.62 0.92 4.38
CA ILE A 175 3.32 2.07 5.23
C ILE A 175 2.12 1.77 6.13
N PHE A 176 1.03 1.21 5.60
CA PHE A 176 -0.12 0.84 6.43
C PHE A 176 0.21 -0.24 7.46
N ALA A 177 1.03 -1.24 7.08
CA ALA A 177 1.52 -2.24 8.02
C ALA A 177 2.36 -1.60 9.15
N TYR A 178 3.27 -0.69 8.80
CA TYR A 178 4.09 0.05 9.77
C TYR A 178 3.24 0.91 10.71
N ILE A 179 2.18 1.55 10.22
CA ILE A 179 1.23 2.28 11.08
C ILE A 179 0.60 1.32 12.09
N ALA A 180 0.10 0.16 11.63
CA ALA A 180 -0.57 -0.83 12.48
C ALA A 180 0.35 -1.46 13.53
N ASP A 181 1.57 -1.84 13.12
CA ASP A 181 2.47 -2.69 13.90
C ASP A 181 3.49 -1.89 14.73
N THR A 182 3.74 -0.62 14.38
CA THR A 182 4.75 0.20 15.06
C THR A 182 4.17 1.51 15.60
N VAL A 183 3.53 2.32 14.75
CA VAL A 183 3.13 3.69 15.13
C VAL A 183 1.99 3.71 16.14
N LEU A 184 0.90 2.98 15.88
CA LEU A 184 -0.25 2.94 16.79
C LEU A 184 0.11 2.29 18.15
N PRO A 185 0.83 1.14 18.21
CA PRO A 185 1.31 0.61 19.48
C PRO A 185 2.21 1.59 20.25
N ALA A 186 3.14 2.27 19.58
CA ALA A 186 3.99 3.27 20.23
C ALA A 186 3.18 4.45 20.78
N TRP A 187 2.10 4.85 20.09
CA TRP A 187 1.19 5.87 20.59
C TRP A 187 0.43 5.39 21.84
N ASP A 188 -0.03 4.14 21.87
CA ASP A 188 -0.72 3.57 23.05
C ASP A 188 0.19 3.57 24.30
N VAL A 189 1.47 3.21 24.14
CA VAL A 189 2.45 3.21 25.25
C VAL A 189 2.72 4.62 25.76
N ASN A 190 2.90 5.57 24.84
CA ASN A 190 3.19 6.97 25.19
C ASN A 190 1.94 7.74 25.66
N ARG A 191 0.75 7.12 25.61
CA ARG A 191 -0.50 7.75 26.01
C ARG A 191 -1.54 6.71 26.41
N THR A 192 -1.62 6.44 27.70
CA THR A 192 -2.53 5.43 28.26
C THR A 192 -4.00 5.82 28.18
N ASP A 193 -4.35 7.12 28.18
CA ASP A 193 -5.73 7.58 28.04
C ASP A 193 -5.81 8.92 27.28
N GLY A 194 -6.80 9.03 26.39
CA GLY A 194 -7.19 10.33 25.84
C GLY A 194 -8.05 11.13 26.80
N PRO A 195 -8.34 12.42 26.48
CA PRO A 195 -9.36 13.15 27.21
C PRO A 195 -10.64 12.29 27.34
N PRO A 196 -11.37 12.35 28.46
CA PRO A 196 -12.60 11.59 28.65
C PRO A 196 -13.53 11.74 27.42
N GLY A 197 -13.91 10.62 26.79
CA GLY A 197 -14.72 10.61 25.57
C GLY A 197 -13.95 10.69 24.24
N PHE A 198 -12.62 10.68 24.26
CA PHE A 198 -11.78 10.63 23.06
C PHE A 198 -11.91 9.27 22.35
N ASN A 199 -12.46 9.28 21.14
CA ASN A 199 -12.51 8.12 20.27
C ASN A 199 -11.62 8.37 19.05
N ARG A 200 -10.69 7.45 18.79
CA ARG A 200 -9.89 7.50 17.56
C ARG A 200 -10.80 7.32 16.35
N PRO A 201 -10.54 8.07 15.26
CA PRO A 201 -11.25 7.84 14.03
C PRO A 201 -10.85 6.47 13.43
N PRO A 202 -11.67 5.88 12.55
CA PRO A 202 -11.41 4.55 12.00
C PRO A 202 -10.03 4.38 11.37
N GLU A 203 -9.48 5.45 10.79
CA GLU A 203 -8.15 5.47 10.17
C GLU A 203 -7.00 5.24 11.15
N LEU A 204 -7.22 5.47 12.45
CA LEU A 204 -6.22 5.30 13.50
C LEU A 204 -6.49 4.05 14.35
N ILE A 205 -7.12 3.04 13.74
CA ILE A 205 -7.36 1.72 14.31
C ILE A 205 -6.42 0.71 13.65
N ARG A 206 -5.85 -0.21 14.44
CA ARG A 206 -4.85 -1.19 13.98
C ARG A 206 -5.43 -2.13 12.93
N GLU A 207 -6.62 -2.65 13.16
CA GLU A 207 -7.33 -3.57 12.27
C GLU A 207 -7.64 -2.90 10.92
N VAL A 208 -7.98 -1.61 10.93
CA VAL A 208 -8.25 -0.85 9.70
C VAL A 208 -6.96 -0.68 8.90
N ASN A 209 -5.84 -0.31 9.52
CA ASN A 209 -4.56 -0.19 8.82
C ASN A 209 -4.06 -1.54 8.30
N THR A 210 -4.26 -2.61 9.07
CA THR A 210 -3.98 -3.99 8.60
C THR A 210 -4.85 -4.35 7.38
N ALA A 211 -6.12 -3.96 7.40
CA ALA A 211 -7.05 -4.17 6.29
C ALA A 211 -6.63 -3.39 5.04
N LEU A 212 -6.23 -2.12 5.20
CA LEU A 212 -5.73 -1.27 4.11
C LEU A 212 -4.43 -1.84 3.52
N SER A 213 -3.51 -2.31 4.37
CA SER A 213 -2.27 -2.95 3.93
C SER A 213 -2.55 -4.17 3.03
N LYS A 214 -3.49 -5.04 3.43
CA LYS A 214 -3.90 -6.22 2.64
C LYS A 214 -4.61 -5.86 1.34
N MET A 215 -5.51 -4.88 1.38
CA MET A 215 -6.25 -4.40 0.21
C MET A 215 -5.29 -3.88 -0.86
N VAL A 216 -4.36 -2.99 -0.47
CA VAL A 216 -3.41 -2.38 -1.40
C VAL A 216 -2.36 -3.39 -1.91
N LEU A 217 -2.05 -4.43 -1.13
CA LEU A 217 -1.25 -5.55 -1.62
C LEU A 217 -2.00 -6.38 -2.69
N ALA A 218 -3.30 -6.60 -2.50
CA ALA A 218 -4.13 -7.29 -3.50
C ALA A 218 -4.23 -6.47 -4.79
N ASP A 219 -4.39 -5.16 -4.68
CA ASP A 219 -4.33 -4.21 -5.78
C ASP A 219 -3.00 -4.30 -6.56
N ALA A 220 -1.87 -4.42 -5.85
CA ALA A 220 -0.55 -4.60 -6.45
C ALA A 220 -0.43 -5.95 -7.20
N GLN A 221 -0.95 -7.02 -6.62
CA GLN A 221 -0.97 -8.35 -7.26
C GLN A 221 -1.82 -8.36 -8.51
N THR A 222 -2.96 -7.68 -8.48
CA THR A 222 -3.84 -7.52 -9.62
C THR A 222 -3.13 -6.85 -10.80
N LEU A 223 -2.38 -5.78 -10.57
CA LEU A 223 -1.57 -5.15 -11.62
C LEU A 223 -0.44 -6.07 -12.10
N ALA A 224 0.16 -6.85 -11.20
CA ALA A 224 1.17 -7.83 -11.56
C ALA A 224 0.59 -8.95 -12.45
N ILE A 225 -0.64 -9.40 -12.20
CA ILE A 225 -1.36 -10.35 -13.06
C ILE A 225 -1.60 -9.73 -14.44
N ARG A 226 -2.10 -8.49 -14.49
CA ARG A 226 -2.28 -7.76 -15.75
C ARG A 226 -0.98 -7.68 -16.57
N ARG A 227 0.13 -7.34 -15.91
CA ARG A 227 1.46 -7.28 -16.54
C ARG A 227 1.94 -8.65 -17.03
N LEU A 228 1.66 -9.71 -16.27
CA LEU A 228 2.00 -11.08 -16.64
C LEU A 228 1.26 -11.52 -17.91
N GLN A 229 0.04 -11.03 -18.09
CA GLN A 229 -0.80 -11.34 -19.24
C GLN A 229 -0.63 -10.39 -20.43
N SER A 230 0.19 -9.32 -20.33
CA SER A 230 0.19 -8.24 -21.33
C SER A 230 0.53 -8.73 -22.74
N LYS A 231 1.54 -9.59 -22.89
CA LYS A 231 1.93 -10.17 -24.18
C LYS A 231 0.85 -11.11 -24.73
N SER A 232 0.31 -11.99 -23.89
CA SER A 232 -0.72 -12.94 -24.33
C SER A 232 -2.06 -12.27 -24.63
N ALA A 233 -2.39 -11.19 -23.93
CA ALA A 233 -3.57 -10.37 -24.21
C ALA A 233 -3.44 -9.70 -25.58
N TYR A 234 -2.27 -9.17 -25.91
CA TYR A 234 -1.98 -8.63 -27.24
C TYR A 234 -2.18 -9.67 -28.34
N GLU A 235 -1.57 -10.87 -28.19
CA GLU A 235 -1.68 -11.95 -29.17
C GLU A 235 -3.13 -12.49 -29.30
N SER A 236 -3.88 -12.53 -28.19
CA SER A 236 -5.28 -12.98 -28.17
C SER A 236 -6.24 -12.02 -28.89
N ASN A 237 -5.85 -10.77 -29.16
CA ASN A 237 -6.65 -9.87 -29.99
C ASN A 237 -6.76 -10.34 -31.44
N ILE A 238 -5.82 -11.17 -31.89
CA ILE A 238 -5.76 -11.72 -33.25
C ILE A 238 -6.58 -13.01 -33.32
N ALA A 239 -6.38 -13.91 -32.35
CA ALA A 239 -7.09 -15.19 -32.24
C ALA A 239 -7.63 -15.38 -30.81
N PRO A 240 -8.86 -14.91 -30.53
CA PRO A 240 -9.43 -15.05 -29.19
C PRO A 240 -9.93 -16.47 -28.93
N GLY A 241 -9.73 -16.93 -27.70
CA GLY A 241 -10.19 -18.24 -27.23
C GLY A 241 -9.12 -19.34 -27.35
N PRO A 242 -9.48 -20.59 -27.02
CA PRO A 242 -8.60 -21.75 -27.18
C PRO A 242 -8.12 -22.01 -28.61
N PRO A 243 -6.91 -22.56 -28.79
CA PRO A 243 -5.89 -22.78 -27.76
C PRO A 243 -5.25 -21.47 -27.30
N LEU A 244 -4.79 -21.43 -26.06
CA LEU A 244 -4.08 -20.25 -25.55
C LEU A 244 -2.76 -20.02 -26.32
N PRO A 245 -2.34 -18.77 -26.53
CA PRO A 245 -1.07 -18.49 -27.20
C PRO A 245 0.11 -19.00 -26.35
N LEU A 246 1.22 -19.32 -27.01
CA LEU A 246 2.43 -19.82 -26.33
C LEU A 246 3.04 -18.83 -25.33
N SER A 247 2.77 -17.54 -25.50
CA SER A 247 3.19 -16.49 -24.57
C SER A 247 2.35 -16.43 -23.29
N HIS A 248 1.21 -17.15 -23.23
CA HIS A 248 0.30 -17.11 -22.10
C HIS A 248 0.91 -17.76 -20.87
N PRO A 249 0.85 -17.11 -19.69
CA PRO A 249 1.27 -17.73 -18.44
C PRO A 249 0.43 -18.96 -18.12
N SER A 250 0.91 -19.88 -17.29
CA SER A 250 0.11 -21.05 -16.90
C SER A 250 -1.27 -20.64 -16.34
N PRO A 251 -2.39 -21.14 -16.88
CA PRO A 251 -3.73 -20.87 -16.33
C PRO A 251 -3.85 -21.29 -14.85
N SER A 252 -3.19 -22.38 -14.44
CA SER A 252 -3.12 -22.79 -13.03
C SER A 252 -2.42 -21.74 -12.15
N LEU A 253 -1.36 -21.09 -12.67
CA LEU A 253 -0.71 -19.98 -11.95
C LEU A 253 -1.66 -18.80 -11.81
N LEU A 254 -2.33 -18.38 -12.89
CA LEU A 254 -3.29 -17.27 -12.84
C LEU A 254 -4.43 -17.52 -11.85
N ALA A 255 -4.96 -18.76 -11.81
CA ALA A 255 -5.97 -19.16 -10.84
C ALA A 255 -5.47 -18.94 -9.40
N LYS A 256 -4.28 -19.44 -9.06
CA LYS A 256 -3.68 -19.28 -7.73
C LYS A 256 -3.42 -17.82 -7.38
N LEU A 257 -2.98 -17.00 -8.34
CA LEU A 257 -2.77 -15.57 -8.12
C LEU A 257 -4.09 -14.85 -7.80
N HIS A 258 -5.17 -15.14 -8.53
CA HIS A 258 -6.48 -14.56 -8.24
C HIS A 258 -7.11 -15.07 -6.93
N LEU A 259 -6.91 -16.34 -6.56
CA LEU A 259 -7.34 -16.85 -5.26
C LEU A 259 -6.66 -16.11 -4.11
N GLU A 260 -5.39 -15.75 -4.27
CA GLU A 260 -4.66 -14.96 -3.28
C GLU A 260 -5.21 -13.52 -3.19
N CYS A 261 -5.47 -12.86 -4.33
CA CYS A 261 -6.16 -11.56 -4.33
C CYS A 261 -7.50 -11.64 -3.58
N ALA A 262 -8.32 -12.66 -3.88
CA ALA A 262 -9.61 -12.85 -3.23
C ALA A 262 -9.46 -13.06 -1.71
N SER A 263 -8.48 -13.86 -1.28
CA SER A 263 -8.16 -14.07 0.14
C SER A 263 -7.77 -12.77 0.86
N LEU A 264 -6.94 -11.94 0.22
CA LEU A 264 -6.50 -10.66 0.78
C LEU A 264 -7.66 -9.64 0.90
N TYR A 265 -8.49 -9.49 -0.14
CA TYR A 265 -9.67 -8.61 -0.07
C TYR A 265 -10.70 -9.13 0.93
N ALA A 266 -10.94 -10.44 0.99
CA ALA A 266 -11.86 -11.05 1.96
C ALA A 266 -11.38 -10.83 3.41
N SER A 267 -10.07 -11.03 3.64
CA SER A 267 -9.43 -10.77 4.94
C SER A 267 -9.55 -9.30 5.33
N SER A 268 -9.27 -8.39 4.40
CA SER A 268 -9.43 -6.94 4.60
C SER A 268 -10.87 -6.58 4.97
N ARG A 269 -11.85 -7.13 4.24
CA ARG A 269 -13.28 -6.93 4.51
C ARG A 269 -13.68 -7.45 5.89
N SER A 270 -13.17 -8.60 6.31
CA SER A 270 -13.45 -9.18 7.62
C SER A 270 -12.97 -8.26 8.75
N LEU A 271 -11.74 -7.73 8.64
CA LEU A 271 -11.15 -6.79 9.59
C LEU A 271 -11.95 -5.48 9.67
N ILE A 272 -12.37 -4.94 8.53
CA ILE A 272 -13.20 -3.73 8.49
C ILE A 272 -14.59 -3.97 9.13
N LYS A 273 -15.16 -5.15 8.95
CA LYS A 273 -16.45 -5.50 9.57
C LYS A 273 -16.35 -5.70 11.09
N SER A 274 -15.26 -6.28 11.59
CA SER A 274 -15.09 -6.50 13.03
C SER A 274 -15.01 -5.20 13.81
N VAL A 275 -14.43 -4.14 13.22
CA VAL A 275 -14.36 -2.81 13.85
C VAL A 275 -15.76 -2.20 14.02
N GLY A 276 -16.63 -2.31 13.01
CA GLY A 276 -17.99 -1.76 13.07
C GLY A 276 -19.01 -2.58 13.89
N ALA A 277 -18.65 -3.79 14.32
CA ALA A 277 -19.50 -4.66 15.15
C ALA A 277 -19.24 -4.47 16.66
N SER A 278 -18.14 -3.82 17.04
CA SER A 278 -17.86 -3.41 18.41
C SER A 278 -18.86 -2.34 18.84
N LYS A 279 -19.47 -2.49 20.01
CA LYS A 279 -20.61 -1.69 20.53
C LYS A 279 -20.29 -0.20 20.83
N SER A 280 -19.24 0.37 20.25
CA SER A 280 -18.74 1.71 20.54
C SER A 280 -19.10 2.71 19.45
N GLY A 281 -20.33 3.25 19.50
CA GLY A 281 -20.78 4.51 18.89
C GLY A 281 -20.67 4.68 17.36
N ASP A 282 -21.53 5.53 16.79
CA ASP A 282 -21.56 5.86 15.34
C ASP A 282 -20.21 6.39 14.77
N ASN A 283 -19.28 6.81 15.63
CA ASN A 283 -18.00 7.41 15.22
C ASN A 283 -16.97 6.42 14.65
N THR A 284 -17.13 5.12 14.88
CA THR A 284 -16.20 4.07 14.40
C THR A 284 -16.67 3.38 13.12
N ALA A 285 -17.87 3.71 12.64
CA ALA A 285 -18.45 3.08 11.47
C ALA A 285 -17.70 3.50 10.20
N ILE A 286 -17.35 2.51 9.37
CA ILE A 286 -16.57 2.69 8.14
C ILE A 286 -17.49 2.89 6.93
N VAL A 287 -17.12 3.81 6.03
CA VAL A 287 -17.84 4.11 4.79
C VAL A 287 -18.27 2.85 4.04
N SER A 288 -19.52 2.85 3.55
CA SER A 288 -20.10 1.71 2.82
C SER A 288 -19.35 1.39 1.54
N ASP A 289 -18.75 2.41 0.91
CA ASP A 289 -18.14 2.29 -0.41
C ASP A 289 -16.88 1.43 -0.37
N LEU A 290 -16.07 1.57 0.69
CA LEU A 290 -14.91 0.70 0.92
C LEU A 290 -15.36 -0.75 1.16
N ARG A 291 -16.38 -0.95 2.00
CA ARG A 291 -16.94 -2.28 2.28
C ARG A 291 -17.50 -2.96 1.03
N LYS A 292 -18.16 -2.19 0.17
CA LYS A 292 -18.69 -2.64 -1.12
C LYS A 292 -17.54 -2.99 -2.08
N HIS A 293 -16.58 -2.09 -2.25
CA HIS A 293 -15.41 -2.33 -3.09
C HIS A 293 -14.70 -3.64 -2.73
N LEU A 294 -14.42 -3.87 -1.43
CA LEU A 294 -13.78 -5.11 -0.97
C LEU A 294 -14.62 -6.36 -1.25
N ALA A 295 -15.95 -6.28 -1.11
CA ALA A 295 -16.83 -7.39 -1.43
C ALA A 295 -16.81 -7.70 -2.93
N ASP A 296 -16.88 -6.65 -3.74
CA ASP A 296 -16.93 -6.71 -5.20
C ASP A 296 -15.63 -7.26 -5.78
N GLU A 297 -14.47 -6.80 -5.31
CA GLU A 297 -13.17 -7.32 -5.75
C GLU A 297 -12.93 -8.76 -5.27
N THR A 298 -13.40 -9.12 -4.07
CA THR A 298 -13.37 -10.52 -3.62
C THR A 298 -14.16 -11.42 -4.58
N ALA A 299 -15.38 -11.02 -4.95
CA ALA A 299 -16.22 -11.77 -5.86
C ALA A 299 -15.62 -11.84 -7.27
N LEU A 300 -15.10 -10.73 -7.78
CA LEU A 300 -14.43 -10.67 -9.09
C LEU A 300 -13.26 -11.65 -9.15
N HIS A 301 -12.38 -11.63 -8.14
CA HIS A 301 -11.21 -12.47 -8.12
C HIS A 301 -11.53 -13.96 -7.94
N ASN A 302 -12.57 -14.32 -7.17
CA ASN A 302 -13.06 -15.70 -7.12
C ASN A 302 -13.55 -16.16 -8.51
N ALA A 303 -14.36 -15.34 -9.19
CA ALA A 303 -14.87 -15.68 -10.51
C ALA A 303 -13.74 -15.82 -11.55
N LEU A 304 -12.74 -14.94 -11.51
CA LEU A 304 -11.56 -15.05 -12.37
C LEU A 304 -10.70 -16.28 -12.02
N ALA A 305 -10.57 -16.63 -10.74
CA ALA A 305 -9.92 -17.88 -10.35
C ALA A 305 -10.64 -19.10 -10.92
N HIS A 306 -11.97 -19.18 -10.78
CA HIS A 306 -12.77 -20.26 -11.36
C HIS A 306 -12.63 -20.32 -12.89
N LYS A 307 -12.63 -19.16 -13.57
CA LYS A 307 -12.38 -19.07 -15.03
C LYS A 307 -11.06 -19.76 -15.37
N TRP A 308 -9.97 -19.40 -14.70
CA TRP A 308 -8.65 -19.94 -15.01
C TRP A 308 -8.46 -21.40 -14.57
N LEU A 309 -9.16 -21.88 -13.54
CA LEU A 309 -9.22 -23.31 -13.21
C LEU A 309 -9.92 -24.10 -14.31
N GLY A 310 -11.04 -23.59 -14.84
CA GLY A 310 -11.73 -24.20 -15.97
C GLY A 310 -10.91 -24.22 -17.25
N VAL A 311 -10.24 -23.11 -17.56
CA VAL A 311 -9.29 -23.04 -18.70
C VAL A 311 -8.12 -24.00 -18.50
N PHE A 312 -7.56 -24.11 -17.29
CA PHE A 312 -6.50 -25.08 -17.00
C PHE A 312 -6.96 -26.52 -17.25
N ALA A 313 -8.15 -26.89 -16.76
CA ALA A 313 -8.73 -28.21 -16.98
C ALA A 313 -8.94 -28.50 -18.48
N GLY A 314 -9.42 -27.52 -19.25
CA GLY A 314 -9.64 -27.66 -20.69
C GLY A 314 -8.35 -27.78 -21.52
N GLU A 315 -7.31 -26.98 -21.21
CA GLU A 315 -6.05 -26.99 -21.96
C GLU A 315 -5.12 -28.15 -21.59
N LYS A 316 -5.09 -28.55 -20.31
CA LYS A 316 -4.09 -29.50 -19.78
C LYS A 316 -4.67 -30.80 -19.26
N GLY A 317 -5.97 -30.86 -19.00
CA GLY A 317 -6.62 -32.05 -18.45
C GLY A 317 -7.01 -33.10 -19.49
N GLY A 318 -6.82 -32.82 -20.79
CA GLY A 318 -7.12 -33.75 -21.86
C GLY A 318 -8.58 -34.20 -21.86
N SER A 319 -8.84 -35.43 -22.33
CA SER A 319 -10.19 -35.99 -22.41
C SER A 319 -10.84 -36.27 -21.06
N GLU A 320 -10.06 -36.39 -19.99
CA GLU A 320 -10.57 -36.79 -18.67
C GLU A 320 -11.19 -35.62 -17.89
N LYS A 321 -10.81 -34.37 -18.21
CA LYS A 321 -11.26 -33.18 -17.48
C LYS A 321 -12.19 -32.26 -18.25
N GLY A 322 -12.74 -32.71 -19.38
CA GLY A 322 -13.70 -31.93 -20.17
C GLY A 322 -14.91 -31.45 -19.35
N GLY A 323 -15.43 -32.31 -18.47
CA GLY A 323 -16.53 -32.00 -17.56
C GLY A 323 -16.15 -30.95 -16.51
N GLU A 324 -14.99 -31.11 -15.85
CA GLU A 324 -14.45 -30.13 -14.88
C GLU A 324 -14.29 -28.74 -15.53
N ALA A 325 -13.74 -28.69 -16.74
CA ALA A 325 -13.53 -27.44 -17.48
C ALA A 325 -14.86 -26.70 -17.72
N VAL A 326 -15.87 -27.41 -18.20
CA VAL A 326 -17.22 -26.87 -18.42
C VAL A 326 -17.84 -26.39 -17.11
N ALA A 327 -17.75 -27.20 -16.05
CA ALA A 327 -18.37 -26.89 -14.76
C ALA A 327 -17.78 -25.62 -14.11
N PHE A 328 -16.45 -25.49 -14.09
CA PHE A 328 -15.79 -24.28 -13.58
C PHE A 328 -16.13 -23.03 -14.39
N LEU A 329 -16.24 -23.14 -15.71
CA LEU A 329 -16.56 -21.99 -16.58
C LEU A 329 -18.04 -21.58 -16.47
N ILE A 330 -18.96 -22.51 -16.26
CA ILE A 330 -20.36 -22.20 -15.92
C ILE A 330 -20.41 -21.43 -14.61
N TRP A 331 -19.68 -21.91 -13.59
CA TRP A 331 -19.63 -21.25 -12.29
C TRP A 331 -19.05 -19.83 -12.40
N ALA A 332 -17.89 -19.68 -13.03
CA ALA A 332 -17.25 -18.38 -13.25
C ALA A 332 -18.16 -17.39 -13.98
N LYS A 333 -18.82 -17.84 -15.06
CA LYS A 333 -19.75 -17.01 -15.83
C LYS A 333 -20.90 -16.51 -14.97
N LYS A 334 -21.53 -17.41 -14.20
CA LYS A 334 -22.63 -17.07 -13.30
C LYS A 334 -22.23 -16.01 -12.28
N GLU A 335 -21.07 -16.18 -11.62
CA GLU A 335 -20.57 -15.20 -10.64
C GLU A 335 -20.28 -13.83 -11.28
N LEU A 336 -19.73 -13.81 -12.50
CA LEU A 336 -19.49 -12.55 -13.23
C LEU A 336 -20.80 -11.85 -13.62
N GLU A 337 -21.83 -12.59 -14.03
CA GLU A 337 -23.17 -12.07 -14.34
C GLU A 337 -23.85 -11.50 -13.09
N GLU A 338 -23.85 -12.23 -11.98
CA GLU A 338 -24.35 -11.75 -10.68
C GLU A 338 -23.63 -10.48 -10.23
N LEU A 339 -22.30 -10.42 -10.39
CA LEU A 339 -21.52 -9.24 -10.05
C LEU A 339 -21.85 -8.03 -10.95
N LYS A 340 -22.10 -8.26 -12.25
CA LYS A 340 -22.51 -7.22 -13.20
C LYS A 340 -23.89 -6.64 -12.87
N ASP A 341 -24.81 -7.46 -12.35
CA ASP A 341 -26.18 -7.06 -12.04
C ASP A 341 -26.35 -6.48 -10.62
N SER A 342 -25.39 -6.71 -9.72
CA SER A 342 -25.38 -6.18 -8.35
C SER A 342 -25.19 -4.64 -8.23
N GLY A 343 -25.01 -3.92 -9.34
CA GLY A 343 -24.78 -2.48 -9.38
C GLY A 343 -26.04 -1.63 -9.13
N LYS A 344 -26.02 -0.79 -8.09
CA LYS A 344 -27.03 0.27 -7.90
C LYS A 344 -26.92 1.33 -9.00
N ILE A 345 -28.04 1.98 -9.33
CA ILE A 345 -28.10 3.15 -10.21
C ILE A 345 -27.21 4.26 -9.61
N ALA A 346 -26.14 4.63 -10.32
CA ALA A 346 -25.28 5.75 -9.95
C ALA A 346 -26.01 7.08 -10.17
N LEU A 347 -26.06 7.94 -9.15
CA LEU A 347 -26.83 9.20 -9.17
C LEU A 347 -25.97 10.43 -9.56
N GLY A 348 -24.65 10.30 -9.63
CA GLY A 348 -23.73 11.37 -10.05
C GLY A 348 -23.03 11.09 -11.38
N LYS A 349 -22.73 12.14 -12.17
CA LYS A 349 -22.06 12.03 -13.49
C LYS A 349 -20.73 11.26 -13.43
N GLY A 350 -19.86 11.58 -12.47
CA GLY A 350 -18.58 10.88 -12.28
C GLY A 350 -18.72 9.46 -11.73
N GLU A 351 -19.70 9.20 -10.86
CA GLU A 351 -20.00 7.84 -10.38
C GLU A 351 -20.57 6.97 -11.50
N LYS A 352 -21.39 7.55 -12.38
CA LYS A 352 -21.94 6.89 -13.55
C LYS A 352 -20.84 6.46 -14.51
N GLU A 353 -19.89 7.33 -14.83
CA GLU A 353 -18.75 6.97 -15.67
C GLU A 353 -17.91 5.83 -15.08
N LYS A 354 -17.63 5.86 -13.76
CA LYS A 354 -16.92 4.77 -13.08
C LYS A 354 -17.71 3.46 -13.12
N HIS A 355 -19.02 3.54 -12.88
CA HIS A 355 -19.92 2.40 -12.94
C HIS A 355 -19.97 1.79 -14.34
N ASP A 356 -20.11 2.62 -15.38
CA ASP A 356 -20.20 2.19 -16.77
C ASP A 356 -18.88 1.56 -17.24
N ARG A 357 -17.72 2.14 -16.87
CA ARG A 357 -16.40 1.53 -17.11
C ARG A 357 -16.26 0.17 -16.45
N ARG A 358 -16.77 0.00 -15.23
CA ARG A 358 -16.76 -1.29 -14.53
C ARG A 358 -17.66 -2.30 -15.22
N LYS A 359 -18.88 -1.89 -15.60
CA LYS A 359 -19.85 -2.73 -16.30
C LYS A 359 -19.32 -3.21 -17.65
N ALA A 360 -18.64 -2.33 -18.39
CA ALA A 360 -17.97 -2.67 -19.65
C ALA A 360 -16.92 -3.78 -19.42
N LYS A 361 -16.02 -3.59 -18.46
CA LYS A 361 -14.98 -4.59 -18.11
C LYS A 361 -15.57 -5.94 -17.70
N LEU A 362 -16.62 -5.95 -16.88
CA LEU A 362 -17.31 -7.20 -16.53
C LEU A 362 -17.95 -7.85 -17.76
N SER A 363 -18.49 -7.05 -18.68
CA SER A 363 -19.03 -7.56 -19.93
C SER A 363 -17.96 -8.20 -20.82
N ASP A 364 -16.77 -7.62 -20.88
CA ASP A 364 -15.63 -8.17 -21.62
C ASP A 364 -15.18 -9.51 -21.00
N GLU A 365 -15.12 -9.60 -19.67
CA GLU A 365 -14.77 -10.84 -18.97
C GLU A 365 -15.83 -11.93 -19.13
N ILE A 366 -17.12 -11.59 -19.09
CA ILE A 366 -18.22 -12.54 -19.38
C ILE A 366 -18.12 -13.05 -20.82
N THR A 367 -17.79 -12.17 -21.76
CA THR A 367 -17.61 -12.54 -23.18
C THR A 367 -16.44 -13.49 -23.35
N SER A 368 -15.29 -13.18 -22.75
CA SER A 368 -14.11 -14.04 -22.74
C SER A 368 -14.42 -15.41 -22.12
N THR A 369 -15.06 -15.44 -20.95
CA THR A 369 -15.44 -16.69 -20.25
C THR A 369 -16.43 -17.51 -21.07
N SER A 370 -17.40 -16.85 -21.72
CA SER A 370 -18.38 -17.51 -22.58
C SER A 370 -17.74 -18.14 -23.82
N LEU A 371 -16.68 -17.53 -24.35
CA LEU A 371 -15.95 -18.09 -25.49
C LEU A 371 -15.24 -19.40 -25.12
N PHE A 372 -14.51 -19.42 -24.00
CA PHE A 372 -13.91 -20.65 -23.46
C PHE A 372 -14.97 -21.71 -23.16
N LEU A 373 -16.07 -21.32 -22.50
CA LEU A 373 -17.15 -22.23 -22.15
C LEU A 373 -17.76 -22.88 -23.40
N LYS A 374 -18.05 -22.09 -24.43
CA LYS A 374 -18.64 -22.60 -25.67
C LYS A 374 -17.75 -23.66 -26.31
N GLN A 375 -16.44 -23.41 -26.40
CA GLN A 375 -15.52 -24.31 -27.06
C GLN A 375 -15.27 -25.60 -26.27
N TYR A 376 -14.97 -25.51 -24.97
CA TYR A 376 -14.75 -26.73 -24.18
C TYR A 376 -16.03 -27.53 -23.97
N LYS A 377 -17.20 -26.87 -23.92
CA LYS A 377 -18.48 -27.58 -23.92
C LYS A 377 -18.68 -28.34 -25.22
N GLN A 378 -18.44 -27.72 -26.37
CA GLN A 378 -18.53 -28.42 -27.65
C GLN A 378 -17.57 -29.61 -27.70
N MET A 379 -16.33 -29.45 -27.24
CA MET A 379 -15.36 -30.55 -27.17
C MET A 379 -15.82 -31.67 -26.23
N ASN A 380 -16.37 -31.30 -25.06
CA ASN A 380 -16.88 -32.28 -24.12
C ASN A 380 -18.09 -33.04 -24.67
N ASP A 381 -19.02 -32.34 -25.31
CA ASP A 381 -20.27 -32.93 -25.81
C ASP A 381 -20.07 -33.77 -27.08
N SER A 382 -18.94 -33.61 -27.78
CA SER A 382 -18.66 -34.30 -29.05
C SER A 382 -17.48 -35.27 -29.04
N VAL A 383 -16.52 -35.10 -28.12
CA VAL A 383 -15.28 -35.89 -28.07
C VAL A 383 -15.07 -36.55 -26.72
N HIS A 384 -15.18 -35.81 -25.62
CA HIS A 384 -14.76 -36.32 -24.30
C HIS A 384 -15.85 -37.04 -23.51
N PHE A 385 -17.11 -36.64 -23.68
CA PHE A 385 -18.31 -37.16 -23.04
C PHE A 385 -18.19 -37.29 -21.51
N GLN A 386 -17.44 -36.40 -20.86
CA GLN A 386 -17.30 -36.43 -19.41
C GLN A 386 -18.52 -35.81 -18.72
N PRO A 387 -18.98 -36.38 -17.59
CA PRO A 387 -20.03 -35.78 -16.80
C PRO A 387 -19.59 -34.41 -16.26
N VAL A 388 -20.51 -33.45 -16.21
CA VAL A 388 -20.24 -32.11 -15.66
C VAL A 388 -20.46 -32.17 -14.13
N PRO A 389 -19.39 -32.09 -13.30
CA PRO A 389 -19.52 -32.23 -11.85
C PRO A 389 -20.26 -31.04 -11.21
N PRO A 390 -20.95 -31.26 -10.07
CA PRO A 390 -21.58 -30.18 -9.32
C PRO A 390 -20.56 -29.29 -8.60
N GLN A 391 -20.99 -28.08 -8.24
CA GLN A 391 -20.14 -27.08 -7.57
C GLN A 391 -19.50 -27.57 -6.26
N SER A 392 -20.20 -28.42 -5.49
CA SER A 392 -19.69 -28.99 -4.23
C SER A 392 -18.50 -29.92 -4.41
N GLU A 393 -18.38 -30.58 -5.56
CA GLU A 393 -17.20 -31.40 -5.91
C GLU A 393 -16.04 -30.51 -6.34
N LEU A 394 -16.33 -29.50 -7.19
CA LEU A 394 -15.32 -28.54 -7.64
C LEU A 394 -14.64 -27.80 -6.48
N GLN A 395 -15.40 -27.43 -5.45
CA GLN A 395 -14.86 -26.77 -4.26
C GLN A 395 -13.71 -27.55 -3.60
N ARG A 396 -13.74 -28.89 -3.67
CA ARG A 396 -12.73 -29.76 -3.05
C ARG A 396 -11.39 -29.75 -3.78
N VAL A 397 -11.37 -29.34 -5.05
CA VAL A 397 -10.17 -29.33 -5.90
C VAL A 397 -9.60 -27.93 -6.11
N ILE A 398 -10.16 -26.89 -5.46
CA ILE A 398 -9.62 -25.54 -5.49
C ILE A 398 -8.30 -25.49 -4.70
N PRO A 399 -7.18 -25.10 -5.32
CA PRO A 399 -5.89 -25.03 -4.65
C PRO A 399 -5.79 -23.81 -3.73
N ALA A 400 -4.72 -23.75 -2.93
CA ALA A 400 -4.35 -22.53 -2.21
C ALA A 400 -3.86 -21.43 -3.17
N GLY A 401 -4.06 -20.17 -2.76
CA GLY A 401 -3.53 -19.00 -3.44
C GLY A 401 -2.00 -18.91 -3.39
N THR A 402 -1.43 -18.05 -4.24
CA THR A 402 0.01 -17.74 -4.21
C THR A 402 0.28 -16.26 -4.47
N LEU A 403 1.32 -15.71 -3.83
CA LEU A 403 1.69 -14.30 -3.92
C LEU A 403 2.65 -14.05 -5.09
N ALA A 404 2.28 -13.21 -6.04
CA ALA A 404 3.22 -12.66 -7.04
C ALA A 404 4.09 -11.54 -6.48
N ARG A 405 3.56 -10.77 -5.52
CA ARG A 405 4.20 -9.61 -4.90
C ARG A 405 4.08 -9.70 -3.39
N LYS A 406 5.08 -9.17 -2.70
CA LYS A 406 5.11 -9.04 -1.24
C LYS A 406 5.05 -7.58 -0.88
N THR A 407 4.53 -7.28 0.31
CA THR A 407 4.62 -5.96 0.91
C THR A 407 6.08 -5.53 1.00
N THR A 408 6.38 -4.29 0.60
CA THR A 408 7.70 -3.68 0.79
C THR A 408 7.73 -3.13 2.21
N PRO A 409 8.52 -3.67 3.15
CA PRO A 409 8.56 -3.15 4.51
C PRO A 409 8.92 -1.66 4.50
N TYR A 410 8.11 -0.84 5.16
CA TYR A 410 8.41 0.58 5.26
C TYR A 410 9.51 0.77 6.30
N THR A 411 10.60 1.41 5.86
CA THR A 411 11.65 1.89 6.75
C THR A 411 11.49 3.40 6.87
N PRO A 412 11.26 3.96 8.06
CA PRO A 412 11.16 5.40 8.23
C PRO A 412 12.46 6.08 7.76
N PRO A 413 12.38 7.29 7.18
CA PRO A 413 13.57 8.05 6.85
C PRO A 413 14.33 8.43 8.13
N GLN A 414 15.63 8.69 7.98
CA GLN A 414 16.43 9.17 9.09
C GLN A 414 15.97 10.57 9.51
N PRO A 415 15.85 10.87 10.82
CA PRO A 415 15.54 12.21 11.29
C PRO A 415 16.53 13.24 10.76
N CYS A 416 16.04 14.40 10.30
CA CYS A 416 16.91 15.43 9.73
C CYS A 416 17.68 16.22 10.79
N PHE A 417 17.21 16.23 12.04
CA PHE A 417 17.90 16.81 13.20
C PHE A 417 17.55 16.02 14.46
N GLY A 418 18.20 16.39 15.57
CA GLY A 418 17.94 15.78 16.88
C GLY A 418 18.73 14.51 17.12
N PRO A 419 18.49 13.83 18.24
CA PRO A 419 19.01 12.49 18.48
C PRO A 419 18.76 11.58 17.27
N ASN A 420 19.68 10.66 17.00
CA ASN A 420 19.63 9.74 15.85
C ASN A 420 19.78 10.37 14.43
N SER A 421 19.85 11.70 14.30
CA SER A 421 20.23 12.34 13.03
C SER A 421 21.71 12.12 12.70
N ILE A 422 22.07 12.19 11.41
CA ILE A 422 23.47 12.06 10.95
C ILE A 422 24.34 13.13 11.62
N GLU A 423 23.84 14.36 11.69
CA GLU A 423 24.54 15.49 12.29
C GLU A 423 24.83 15.25 13.77
N TYR A 424 23.84 14.76 14.52
CA TYR A 424 24.00 14.44 15.94
C TYR A 424 25.01 13.31 16.17
N LEU A 425 24.93 12.22 15.38
CA LEU A 425 25.87 11.11 15.47
C LEU A 425 27.29 11.55 15.13
N ARG A 426 27.46 12.40 14.12
CA ARG A 426 28.75 12.99 13.75
C ARG A 426 29.32 13.83 14.89
N ARG A 427 28.52 14.76 15.45
CA ARG A 427 28.94 15.62 16.57
C ARG A 427 29.35 14.80 17.79
N LYS A 428 28.57 13.77 18.15
CA LYS A 428 28.90 12.87 19.27
C LYS A 428 30.19 12.09 19.03
N THR A 429 30.45 11.68 17.79
CA THR A 429 31.69 11.00 17.40
C THR A 429 32.89 11.95 17.48
N GLU A 430 32.74 13.20 17.01
CA GLU A 430 33.77 14.24 17.11
C GLU A 430 34.09 14.59 18.58
N GLU A 431 33.07 14.71 19.44
CA GLU A 431 33.24 14.95 20.89
C GLU A 431 33.93 13.79 21.62
N LEU A 432 33.67 12.54 21.22
CA LEU A 432 34.36 11.37 21.77
C LEU A 432 35.84 11.35 21.36
N LYS A 433 36.14 11.61 20.08
CA LYS A 433 37.53 11.71 19.60
C LYS A 433 38.29 12.82 20.31
N ALA A 434 37.69 14.00 20.46
CA ALA A 434 38.31 15.11 21.18
C ALA A 434 38.59 14.80 22.66
N LYS A 435 37.77 13.95 23.30
CA LYS A 435 37.97 13.48 24.68
C LYS A 435 39.06 12.41 24.80
N ASP A 436 39.26 11.60 23.77
CA ASP A 436 40.35 10.62 23.72
C ASP A 436 41.70 11.34 23.47
N ASP A 437 41.74 12.31 22.57
CA ASP A 437 42.93 13.14 22.31
C ASP A 437 43.37 13.98 23.54
N THR A 438 42.44 14.32 24.44
CA THR A 438 42.77 15.02 25.69
C THR A 438 43.19 14.10 26.82
N LYS A 439 42.93 12.78 26.74
CA LYS A 439 43.39 11.80 27.73
C LYS A 439 44.84 11.35 27.52
N ASP A 440 45.35 11.42 26.29
CA ASP A 440 46.76 11.14 25.98
C ASP A 440 47.70 12.34 26.30
N GLY A 441 47.15 13.47 26.75
CA GLY A 441 47.90 14.69 27.11
C GLY A 441 48.29 14.84 28.59
N ALA A 442 47.95 13.90 29.46
CA ALA A 442 48.23 13.98 30.91
C ALA A 442 49.04 12.77 31.42
N GLY A 443 50.26 12.61 30.91
CA GLY A 443 51.29 11.74 31.51
C GLY A 443 52.17 12.52 32.50
N PRO A 444 52.59 11.94 33.65
CA PRO A 444 53.46 12.61 34.62
C PRO A 444 54.86 12.86 34.03
N GLN A 445 55.46 13.99 34.38
CA GLN A 445 56.84 14.35 34.03
C GLN A 445 57.81 13.22 34.42
N GLY A 446 58.35 12.53 33.42
CA GLY A 446 59.51 11.63 33.52
C GLY A 446 60.75 12.26 32.86
N PRO A 447 61.97 11.93 33.33
CA PRO A 447 63.22 12.63 32.99
C PRO A 447 63.72 12.33 31.55
N PRO A 448 64.68 13.13 31.01
CA PRO A 448 64.96 13.22 29.57
C PRO A 448 65.68 11.99 28.99
N PRO A 449 65.66 11.82 27.65
CA PRO A 449 65.98 10.56 27.00
C PRO A 449 67.48 10.28 26.95
N LYS A 450 67.85 9.02 27.16
CA LYS A 450 69.17 8.48 26.77
C LYS A 450 69.05 7.79 25.41
N GLU A 451 70.08 8.04 24.61
CA GLU A 451 70.26 7.60 23.23
C GLU A 451 70.18 6.07 23.04
N SER A 452 69.79 5.69 21.83
CA SER A 452 69.62 4.34 21.31
C SER A 452 70.90 3.50 21.31
N PRO A 453 70.79 2.18 21.14
CA PRO A 453 71.13 1.67 19.80
C PRO A 453 70.21 0.54 19.27
N HIS A 454 69.79 0.73 18.02
CA HIS A 454 69.80 -0.18 16.87
C HIS A 454 69.59 -1.72 16.98
N VAL A 455 68.80 -2.21 16.00
CA VAL A 455 68.69 -3.57 15.40
C VAL A 455 67.69 -4.53 16.09
N GLY A 456 66.72 -5.16 15.41
CA GLY A 456 66.49 -5.29 13.96
C GLY A 456 65.10 -5.84 13.61
N LYS A 457 64.76 -5.71 12.32
CA LYS A 457 63.57 -6.26 11.68
C LYS A 457 63.63 -7.80 11.67
N TYR A 458 62.62 -8.46 12.21
CA TYR A 458 62.35 -9.87 11.95
C TYR A 458 61.07 -10.01 11.12
N SER A 459 61.25 -10.46 9.88
CA SER A 459 60.19 -10.86 8.97
C SER A 459 59.81 -12.32 9.25
N GLY A 460 58.56 -12.56 9.64
CA GLY A 460 57.97 -13.91 9.67
C GLY A 460 57.44 -14.37 11.03
N ALA A 461 56.18 -14.00 11.32
CA ALA A 461 55.27 -14.77 12.17
C ALA A 461 53.85 -14.43 11.69
N GLY A 462 53.22 -15.21 10.81
CA GLY A 462 52.66 -16.52 11.17
C GLY A 462 51.42 -16.26 12.03
N ALA A 463 50.26 -15.90 11.50
CA ALA A 463 49.35 -16.80 10.79
C ALA A 463 49.37 -18.20 11.41
N TYR A 464 48.66 -18.39 12.52
CA TYR A 464 48.19 -19.73 12.93
C TYR A 464 46.85 -19.64 13.69
N PHE A 465 45.90 -20.35 13.09
CA PHE A 465 44.64 -20.95 13.55
C PHE A 465 43.50 -20.07 14.03
#